data_AF-A0A956NUN5-F1
#
_entry.id   AF-A0A956NUN5-F1
#
_cell.length_a   1.000
_cell.length_b   1.000
_cell.length_c   1.000
_cell.angle_alpha   90.00
_cell.angle_beta   90.00
_cell.angle_gamma   90.00
#
_symmetry.space_group_name_H-M   'P 1'
#
loop_
_entity.id
_entity.type
_entity.pdbx_description
1 polymer ?
#
loop_
_entity_poly.entity_id
_entity_poly.type
_entity_poly.pdbx_seq_one_letter_code
_entity_poly.pdbx_strand_id
1 'polypeptide(L)'
;MEELKKLVFAGIGGAALTYEKAQEVVENLEKKGKLSVEEGKRLKEELVQRKNGSEKEATNHEDVEAHLIEMTATHRKDLEELEKKVADLTQKVDELISKR
;
A
#
# COMPACT_ATOMS: atom_id res chain seq x y z
N MET A 1 -1.40 -2.91 -4.99
CA MET A 1 -2.45 -2.69 -3.98
C MET A 1 -2.95 -4.02 -3.44
N GLU A 2 -3.13 -5.06 -4.26
CA GLU A 2 -3.45 -6.40 -3.73
C GLU A 2 -2.41 -6.96 -2.75
N GLU A 3 -1.11 -6.74 -2.97
CA GLU A 3 -0.05 -7.18 -2.06
C GLU A 3 -0.13 -6.49 -0.70
N LEU A 4 -0.39 -5.18 -0.67
CA LEU A 4 -0.60 -4.42 0.56
C LEU A 4 -1.89 -4.84 1.26
N LYS A 5 -2.95 -5.13 0.52
CA LYS A 5 -4.21 -5.67 1.06
C LYS A 5 -3.95 -7.03 1.72
N LYS A 6 -3.24 -7.94 1.05
CA LYS A 6 -2.83 -9.24 1.61
C LYS A 6 -1.93 -9.09 2.84
N LEU A 7 -1.06 -8.07 2.86
CA LEU A 7 -0.22 -7.73 4.01
C LEU A 7 -1.05 -7.33 5.23
N VAL A 8 -2.02 -6.43 5.02
CA VAL A 8 -2.95 -5.96 6.03
C VAL A 8 -3.77 -7.14 6.59
N PHE A 9 -4.36 -7.97 5.72
CA PHE A 9 -5.07 -9.18 6.16
C PHE A 9 -4.18 -10.23 6.85
N ALA A 10 -2.91 -10.36 6.45
CA ALA A 10 -1.96 -11.24 7.15
C ALA A 10 -1.66 -10.71 8.55
N GLY A 11 -1.35 -9.41 8.67
CA GLY A 11 -1.07 -8.74 9.94
C GLY A 11 -2.25 -8.68 10.91
N ILE A 12 -3.48 -8.75 10.40
CA ILE A 12 -4.71 -8.61 11.17
C ILE A 12 -5.26 -9.95 11.75
N GLY A 13 -4.68 -11.10 11.40
CA GLY A 13 -5.08 -12.36 12.08
C GLY A 13 -5.07 -13.62 11.25
N GLY A 14 -4.64 -13.57 9.98
CA GLY A 14 -4.59 -14.76 9.14
C GLY A 14 -3.24 -15.48 9.11
N ALA A 15 -2.13 -14.77 9.24
CA ALA A 15 -0.79 -15.34 9.13
C ALA A 15 0.27 -14.45 9.77
N ALA A 16 1.16 -15.03 10.56
CA ALA A 16 2.33 -14.30 11.05
C ALA A 16 3.20 -13.86 9.86
N LEU A 17 3.26 -12.55 9.60
CA LEU A 17 4.17 -11.99 8.61
C LEU A 17 5.58 -12.08 9.17
N THR A 18 6.46 -12.83 8.50
CA THR A 18 7.88 -12.86 8.89
C THR A 18 8.56 -11.55 8.53
N TYR A 19 9.63 -11.23 9.25
CA TYR A 19 10.43 -10.05 9.00
C TYR A 19 10.96 -9.99 7.55
N GLU A 20 11.43 -11.12 7.01
CA GLU A 20 11.91 -11.18 5.63
C GLU A 20 10.80 -10.84 4.62
N LYS A 21 9.57 -11.32 4.87
CA LYS A 21 8.44 -11.05 3.97
C LYS A 21 7.99 -9.59 4.05
N ALA A 22 8.06 -8.97 5.23
CA ALA A 22 7.78 -7.55 5.39
C ALA A 22 8.77 -6.68 4.58
N GLN A 23 10.06 -7.01 4.62
CA GLN A 23 11.08 -6.28 3.85
C GLN A 23 10.86 -6.41 2.33
N GLU A 24 10.57 -7.62 1.84
CA GLU A 24 10.29 -7.87 0.42
C GLU A 24 9.11 -7.03 -0.09
N VAL A 25 8.08 -6.86 0.74
CA VAL A 25 6.91 -6.05 0.38
C VAL A 25 7.27 -4.57 0.30
N VAL A 26 8.05 -4.04 1.25
CA VAL A 26 8.55 -2.66 1.20
C VAL A 26 9.38 -2.43 -0.07
N GLU A 27 10.28 -3.35 -0.41
CA GLU A 27 11.10 -3.26 -1.62
C GLU A 27 10.27 -3.30 -2.91
N ASN A 28 9.23 -4.13 -2.95
CA ASN A 28 8.32 -4.18 -4.09
C ASN A 28 7.50 -2.89 -4.25
N LEU A 29 7.16 -2.20 -3.15
CA LEU A 29 6.49 -0.92 -3.19
C LEU A 29 7.43 0.21 -3.66
N GLU A 30 8.70 0.20 -3.24
CA GLU A 30 9.75 1.11 -3.74
C GLU A 30 9.93 0.92 -5.26
N LYS A 31 10.09 -0.34 -5.72
CA LYS A 31 10.27 -0.67 -7.16
C LYS A 31 9.08 -0.24 -8.02
N LYS A 32 7.86 -0.33 -7.47
CA LYS A 32 6.63 0.08 -8.16
C LYS A 32 6.38 1.60 -8.11
N GLY A 33 7.29 2.38 -7.50
CA GLY A 33 7.14 3.83 -7.32
C GLY A 33 5.98 4.21 -6.41
N LYS A 34 5.49 3.27 -5.58
CA LYS A 34 4.38 3.47 -4.65
C LYS A 34 4.84 3.91 -3.26
N LEU A 35 6.15 3.88 -3.04
CA LEU A 35 6.82 4.29 -1.81
C LEU A 35 8.14 4.96 -2.21
N SER A 36 8.49 6.08 -1.58
CA SER A 36 9.80 6.70 -1.78
C SER A 36 10.91 5.81 -1.23
N VAL A 37 12.12 5.92 -1.80
CA VAL A 37 13.32 5.22 -1.31
C VAL A 37 13.64 5.63 0.14
N GLU A 38 13.39 6.88 0.50
CA GLU A 38 13.61 7.35 1.88
C GLU A 38 12.61 6.73 2.86
N GLU A 39 11.34 6.68 2.46
CA GLU A 39 10.27 6.09 3.26
C GLU A 39 10.47 4.59 3.45
N GLY A 40 10.88 3.88 2.39
CA GLY A 40 11.16 2.46 2.47
C GLY A 40 12.40 2.13 3.30
N LYS A 41 13.46 2.94 3.27
CA LYS A 41 14.60 2.83 4.21
C LYS A 41 14.14 2.95 5.66
N ARG A 42 13.37 3.99 5.99
CA ARG A 42 12.85 4.21 7.34
C ARG A 42 11.99 3.04 7.81
N LEU A 43 11.08 2.56 6.95
CA LEU A 43 10.23 1.39 7.25
C LEU A 43 11.06 0.12 7.49
N LYS A 44 12.11 -0.12 6.69
CA LYS A 44 13.03 -1.25 6.90
C LYS A 44 13.74 -1.16 8.25
N GLU A 45 14.21 0.03 8.66
CA GLU A 45 14.84 0.25 9.95
C GLU A 45 13.87 0.04 11.13
N GLU A 46 12.65 0.54 11.02
CA GLU A 46 11.60 0.33 12.03
C GLU A 46 11.25 -1.17 12.18
N LEU A 47 11.20 -1.92 11.08
CA LEU A 47 10.99 -3.37 11.12
C LEU A 47 12.13 -4.09 11.85
N VAL A 48 13.39 -3.67 11.65
CA VAL A 48 14.56 -4.24 12.37
C VAL A 48 14.45 -3.97 13.87
N GLN A 49 14.09 -2.72 14.22
CA GLN A 49 13.95 -2.32 15.62
C GLN A 49 12.84 -3.10 16.31
N ARG A 50 11.67 -3.26 15.67
CA ARG A 50 10.56 -4.09 16.18
C ARG A 50 10.92 -5.56 16.36
N LYS A 51 11.82 -6.11 15.53
CA LYS A 51 12.37 -7.47 15.69
C LYS A 51 13.31 -7.60 16.89
N ASN A 52 14.08 -6.54 17.20
CA ASN A 52 15.23 -6.62 18.11
C ASN A 52 14.96 -6.17 19.55
N GLY A 53 13.86 -5.48 19.87
CA GLY A 53 13.61 -5.06 21.25
C GLY A 53 12.27 -4.35 21.51
N SER A 54 11.49 -4.98 22.39
CA SER A 54 10.61 -4.42 23.42
C SER A 54 9.51 -3.39 23.10
N GLU A 55 8.29 -3.85 23.41
CA GLU A 55 7.14 -3.12 24.00
C GLU A 55 6.12 -2.40 23.11
N LYS A 56 5.01 -3.14 22.88
CA LYS A 56 3.65 -2.79 23.30
C LYS A 56 3.19 -1.35 23.05
N GLU A 57 2.83 -1.08 21.82
CA GLU A 57 1.54 -0.41 21.61
C GLU A 57 0.54 -1.51 21.26
N ALA A 58 -0.20 -1.96 22.27
CA ALA A 58 -1.48 -2.63 22.02
C ALA A 58 -2.44 -1.54 21.52
N THR A 59 -2.21 -1.05 20.32
CA THR A 59 -3.29 -0.43 19.56
C THR A 59 -4.37 -1.49 19.44
N ASN A 60 -5.59 -1.15 19.87
CA ASN A 60 -6.72 -2.07 19.79
C ASN A 60 -6.73 -2.66 18.38
N HIS A 61 -6.51 -3.96 18.32
CA HIS A 61 -6.27 -4.66 17.08
C HIS A 61 -7.45 -4.48 16.11
N GLU A 62 -8.65 -4.37 16.65
CA GLU A 62 -9.91 -4.10 15.94
C GLU A 62 -9.97 -2.68 15.37
N ASP A 63 -9.44 -1.67 16.07
CA ASP A 63 -9.42 -0.28 15.61
C ASP A 63 -8.41 -0.07 14.47
N VAL A 64 -7.23 -0.71 14.58
CA VAL A 64 -6.22 -0.71 13.51
C VAL A 64 -6.74 -1.48 12.29
N GLU A 65 -7.41 -2.60 12.50
CA GLU A 65 -8.04 -3.38 11.44
C GLU A 65 -9.10 -2.58 10.69
N ALA A 66 -10.03 -1.96 11.42
CA ALA A 66 -11.09 -1.14 10.82
C ALA A 66 -10.49 0.00 9.98
N HIS A 67 -9.48 0.69 10.52
CA HIS A 67 -8.87 1.83 9.84
C HIS A 67 -8.06 1.42 8.61
N LEU A 68 -7.35 0.28 8.65
CA LEU A 68 -6.62 -0.24 7.50
C LEU A 68 -7.55 -0.79 6.42
N ILE A 69 -8.65 -1.45 6.80
CA ILE A 69 -9.68 -1.91 5.85
C ILE A 69 -10.33 -0.71 5.16
N GLU A 70 -10.73 0.30 5.93
CA GLU A 70 -11.30 1.55 5.39
C GLU A 70 -10.32 2.23 4.44
N MET A 71 -9.05 2.37 4.84
CA MET A 71 -8.00 2.94 4.00
C MET A 71 -7.83 2.15 2.70
N THR A 72 -7.80 0.81 2.73
CA THR A 72 -7.71 0.03 1.48
C THR A 72 -8.94 0.15 0.59
N ALA A 73 -10.13 0.39 1.16
CA ALA A 73 -11.37 0.59 0.41
C ALA A 73 -11.43 1.98 -0.25
N THR A 74 -10.95 3.04 0.41
CA THR A 74 -10.87 4.39 -0.17
C THR A 74 -9.88 4.45 -1.32
N HIS A 75 -8.70 3.86 -1.15
CA HIS A 75 -7.68 3.81 -2.21
C HIS A 75 -8.17 3.09 -3.48
N ARG A 76 -9.12 2.17 -3.37
CA ARG A 76 -9.72 1.50 -4.53
C ARG A 76 -10.62 2.45 -5.32
N LYS A 77 -11.44 3.26 -4.64
CA LYS A 77 -12.29 4.25 -5.29
C LYS A 77 -11.45 5.32 -6.00
N ASP A 78 -10.40 5.79 -5.34
CA ASP A 78 -9.51 6.79 -5.92
C ASP A 78 -8.80 6.25 -7.17
N LEU A 79 -8.39 4.97 -7.14
CA LEU A 79 -7.79 4.30 -8.30
C LEU A 79 -8.79 4.18 -9.47
N GLU A 80 -10.02 3.75 -9.19
CA GLU A 80 -11.09 3.64 -10.19
C GLU A 80 -11.43 5.00 -10.81
N GLU A 81 -11.48 6.07 -10.01
CA GLU A 81 -11.71 7.43 -10.51
C GLU A 81 -10.54 7.94 -11.36
N LEU A 82 -9.30 7.62 -10.96
CA LEU A 82 -8.11 8.00 -11.70
C LEU A 82 -8.04 7.26 -13.05
N GLU A 83 -8.33 5.97 -13.09
CA GLU A 83 -8.44 5.18 -14.32
C GLU A 83 -9.49 5.76 -15.27
N LYS A 84 -10.65 6.17 -14.74
CA LYS A 84 -11.68 6.83 -15.54
C LYS A 84 -11.19 8.17 -16.11
N LYS A 85 -10.54 9.01 -15.29
CA LYS A 85 -9.97 10.28 -15.75
C LYS A 85 -8.91 10.08 -16.83
N VAL A 86 -8.06 9.05 -16.69
CA VAL A 86 -7.07 8.69 -17.71
C VAL A 86 -7.77 8.27 -19.00
N ALA A 87 -8.79 7.41 -18.94
CA ALA A 87 -9.55 6.99 -20.12
C ALA A 87 -10.22 8.18 -20.84
N ASP A 88 -10.87 9.07 -20.09
CA ASP A 88 -11.49 10.29 -20.65
C ASP A 88 -10.47 11.21 -21.31
N LEU A 89 -9.27 11.34 -20.72
CA LEU A 89 -8.18 12.13 -21.30
C LEU A 89 -7.62 11.48 -22.55
N THR A 90 -7.41 10.16 -22.55
CA THR A 90 -6.97 9.41 -23.73
C THR A 90 -7.96 9.58 -24.88
N GLN A 91 -9.26 9.45 -24.64
CA GLN A 91 -10.28 9.66 -25.66
C GLN A 91 -10.25 11.09 -26.21
N LYS A 92 -10.13 12.11 -25.34
CA LYS A 92 -10.02 13.51 -25.78
C LYS A 92 -8.76 13.76 -26.62
N VAL A 93 -7.64 13.13 -26.27
CA VAL A 93 -6.40 13.22 -27.05
C VAL A 93 -6.61 12.59 -28.43
N ASP A 94 -7.22 11.42 -28.51
CA ASP A 94 -7.51 10.74 -29.79
C ASP A 94 -8.45 11.56 -30.67
N GLU A 95 -9.49 12.16 -30.09
CA GLU A 95 -10.40 13.06 -30.82
C GLU A 95 -9.68 14.29 -31.37
N LEU A 96 -8.76 14.88 -30.61
CA LEU A 96 -7.94 16.03 -31.05
C LEU A 96 -6.96 15.64 -32.16
N ILE A 97 -6.38 14.44 -32.08
CA ILE A 97 -5.49 13.91 -33.12
C ILE A 97 -6.28 13.60 -34.39
N SER A 98 -7.50 13.06 -34.29
CA SER A 98 -8.36 12.74 -35.44
C SER A 98 -8.96 13.95 -36.15
N LYS A 99 -9.05 15.10 -35.46
CA LYS A 99 -9.56 16.36 -36.00
C LYS A 99 -8.49 17.20 -36.71
N ARG A 100 -7.23 16.73 -36.72
CA ARG A 100 -6.10 17.38 -37.37
C ARG A 100 -5.80 16.74 -38.71
#